data_AF-A0AA37P7P1-F1
#
_entry.id   AF-A0AA37P7P1-F1
#
_cell.length_a   1.000
_cell.length_b   1.000
_cell.length_c   1.000
_cell.angle_alpha   90.00
_cell.angle_beta   90.00
_cell.angle_gamma   90.00
#
_symmetry.space_group_name_H-M   'P 1'
#
loop_
_entity.id
_entity.type
_entity.pdbx_description
1 polymer ?
#
loop_
_entity_poly.entity_id
_entity_poly.type
_entity_poly.pdbx_seq_one_letter_code
_entity_poly.pdbx_strand_id
1 'polypeptide(L)'
;MSDAEQFSSSEVQKLQAQLREIDEQSKEGKFVTADGGVPAGSEEMAALLEKCLRWSDVLIAKKYAADSVLRRGVIPESFRPTYDILFRIRNELEKLSITQAWSLREADLFDFQRQLDKIDESRINGNWLDDDGKPAELYVQRTLLYLIRRSYAYIYSLMISSEPVSEALLPIYNQLQTLKRCLIEVKNSGGVQSVRELYPYSMKLHSIDNMRQDGKFMINNDIPEGQGSVSELLAECFELNYELRVAAEEQAEA
;
A
#
# COMPACT_ATOMS: atom_id res chain seq x y z
N MET A 1 4.14 23.41 5.39
CA MET A 1 3.08 23.26 6.42
C MET A 1 2.64 24.66 6.81
N SER A 2 1.35 24.82 7.16
CA SER A 2 0.57 26.08 7.29
C SER A 2 -0.07 26.51 5.95
N ASP A 3 -1.36 26.82 5.83
CA ASP A 3 -2.45 27.02 6.79
C ASP A 3 -3.76 26.49 6.17
N ALA A 4 -4.35 25.46 6.78
CA ALA A 4 -5.78 25.24 6.61
C ALA A 4 -6.44 25.94 7.78
N GLU A 5 -6.93 27.16 7.57
CA GLU A 5 -7.67 27.92 8.58
C GLU A 5 -8.75 27.03 9.20
N GLN A 6 -8.56 26.66 10.47
CA GLN A 6 -9.53 25.90 11.25
C GLN A 6 -10.60 26.85 11.76
N PHE A 7 -11.72 26.96 11.05
CA PHE A 7 -12.88 27.71 11.52
C PHE A 7 -13.49 27.10 12.79
N SER A 8 -13.86 27.93 13.78
CA SER A 8 -14.47 27.48 15.02
C SER A 8 -15.94 27.05 14.82
N SER A 9 -16.40 25.98 15.47
CA SER A 9 -17.77 25.46 15.31
C SER A 9 -18.76 26.40 15.96
N SER A 10 -18.37 26.94 17.10
CA SER A 10 -19.18 27.90 17.84
C SER A 10 -19.35 29.20 17.05
N GLU A 11 -18.38 29.58 16.22
CA GLU A 11 -18.50 30.73 15.32
C GLU A 11 -19.47 30.44 14.18
N VAL A 12 -19.33 29.28 13.50
CA VAL A 12 -20.24 28.89 12.41
C VAL A 12 -21.69 28.75 12.91
N GLN A 13 -21.90 28.24 14.13
CA GLN A 13 -23.23 28.12 14.74
C GLN A 13 -23.84 29.47 15.11
N LYS A 14 -23.03 30.40 15.64
CA LYS A 14 -23.47 31.77 15.91
C LYS A 14 -23.90 32.46 14.62
N LEU A 15 -23.10 32.32 13.56
CA LEU A 15 -23.43 32.88 12.24
C LEU A 15 -24.65 32.20 11.63
N GLN A 16 -24.82 30.88 11.79
CA GLN A 16 -26.02 30.18 11.35
C GLN A 16 -27.28 30.65 12.09
N ALA A 17 -27.20 30.92 13.38
CA ALA A 17 -28.31 31.48 14.15
C ALA A 17 -28.72 32.86 13.60
N GLN A 18 -27.75 33.73 13.30
CA GLN A 18 -28.00 35.02 12.66
C GLN A 18 -28.64 34.88 11.28
N LEU A 19 -28.23 33.90 10.47
CA LEU A 19 -28.87 33.62 9.18
C LEU A 19 -30.34 33.19 9.35
N ARG A 20 -30.65 32.41 10.39
CA ARG A 20 -32.04 32.02 10.69
C ARG A 20 -32.89 33.19 11.19
N GLU A 21 -32.33 34.09 12.00
CA GLU A 21 -33.01 35.33 12.39
C GLU A 21 -33.33 36.21 11.18
N ILE A 22 -32.46 36.23 10.16
CA ILE A 22 -32.71 36.91 8.89
C ILE A 22 -33.79 36.17 8.08
N ASP A 23 -33.78 34.84 8.06
CA ASP A 23 -34.80 34.02 7.39
C ASP A 23 -36.21 34.25 7.96
N GLU A 24 -36.32 34.43 9.29
CA GLU A 24 -37.57 34.75 9.98
C GLU A 24 -38.16 36.12 9.61
N GLN A 25 -37.34 37.04 9.09
CA GLN A 25 -37.81 38.32 8.56
C GLN A 25 -38.39 38.18 7.15
N SER A 26 -38.16 37.05 6.48
CA SER A 26 -38.78 36.73 5.21
C SER A 26 -40.21 36.23 5.40
N LYS A 27 -41.09 36.51 4.43
CA LYS A 27 -42.44 35.96 4.36
C LYS A 27 -42.55 35.17 3.08
N GLU A 28 -42.86 33.87 3.18
CA GLU A 28 -42.98 32.95 2.03
C GLU A 28 -41.72 32.93 1.13
N GLY A 29 -40.53 33.07 1.72
CA GLY A 29 -39.25 33.08 0.99
C GLY A 29 -38.94 34.40 0.27
N LYS A 30 -39.68 35.48 0.58
CA LYS A 30 -39.42 36.83 0.05
C LYS A 30 -39.24 37.83 1.19
N PHE A 31 -38.26 38.71 1.04
CA PHE A 31 -38.08 39.84 1.94
C PHE A 31 -39.09 40.93 1.60
N VAL A 32 -39.64 41.59 2.61
CA VAL A 32 -40.66 42.63 2.44
C VAL A 32 -40.19 43.93 3.07
N THR A 33 -40.54 45.06 2.45
CA THR A 33 -40.35 46.39 3.04
C THR A 33 -41.35 46.63 4.17
N ALA A 34 -41.14 47.68 4.97
CA ALA A 34 -42.06 48.05 6.06
C ALA A 34 -43.52 48.26 5.59
N ASP A 35 -43.71 48.60 4.32
CA ASP A 35 -45.01 48.81 3.67
C ASP A 35 -45.61 47.53 3.08
N GLY A 36 -44.95 46.38 3.24
CA GLY A 36 -45.40 45.07 2.75
C GLY A 36 -45.09 44.77 1.28
N GLY A 37 -44.35 45.64 0.60
CA GLY A 37 -43.92 45.44 -0.79
C GLY A 37 -42.68 44.55 -0.89
N VAL A 38 -42.57 43.76 -1.96
CA VAL A 38 -41.35 42.98 -2.26
C VAL A 38 -40.36 43.88 -3.01
N PRO A 39 -39.17 44.17 -2.46
CA PRO A 39 -38.18 45.00 -3.13
C PRO A 39 -37.50 44.24 -4.27
N ALA A 40 -37.03 44.98 -5.28
CA ALA A 40 -36.15 44.42 -6.31
C ALA A 40 -34.87 43.88 -5.66
N GLY A 41 -34.47 42.65 -5.98
CA GLY A 41 -33.35 41.97 -5.32
C GLY A 41 -33.75 40.94 -4.26
N SER A 42 -35.06 40.83 -3.92
CA SER A 42 -35.52 39.89 -2.88
C SER A 42 -35.25 38.43 -3.24
N GLU A 43 -35.31 38.06 -4.51
CA GLU A 43 -35.11 36.68 -4.97
C GLU A 43 -33.62 36.30 -4.90
N GLU A 44 -32.74 37.22 -5.28
CA GLU A 44 -31.30 37.08 -5.20
C GLU A 44 -30.82 36.99 -3.75
N MET A 45 -31.43 37.78 -2.85
CA MET A 45 -31.15 37.70 -1.41
C MET A 45 -31.64 36.40 -0.80
N ALA A 46 -32.83 35.92 -1.18
CA ALA A 46 -33.35 34.64 -0.72
C ALA A 46 -32.46 33.47 -1.19
N ALA A 47 -32.04 33.47 -2.45
CA ALA A 47 -31.12 32.47 -2.99
C ALA A 47 -29.74 32.52 -2.31
N LEU A 48 -29.23 33.71 -1.99
CA LEU A 48 -27.98 33.86 -1.24
C LEU A 48 -28.12 33.34 0.19
N LEU A 49 -29.23 33.64 0.86
CA LEU A 49 -29.52 33.16 2.21
C LEU A 49 -29.63 31.63 2.24
N GLU A 50 -30.38 31.04 1.31
CA GLU A 50 -30.50 29.58 1.17
C GLU A 50 -29.13 28.94 0.97
N LYS A 51 -28.29 29.55 0.10
CA LYS A 51 -26.92 29.09 -0.11
C LYS A 51 -26.11 29.18 1.19
N CYS A 52 -26.14 30.32 1.89
CA CYS A 52 -25.42 30.48 3.15
C CYS A 52 -25.86 29.47 4.23
N LEU A 53 -27.16 29.24 4.37
CA LEU A 53 -27.73 28.24 5.28
C LEU A 53 -27.25 26.83 4.90
N ARG A 54 -27.37 26.44 3.63
CA ARG A 54 -26.90 25.14 3.14
C ARG A 54 -25.40 24.94 3.34
N TRP A 55 -24.58 25.95 3.10
CA TRP A 55 -23.14 25.87 3.35
C TRP A 55 -22.82 25.78 4.84
N SER A 56 -23.55 26.51 5.69
CA SER A 56 -23.41 26.39 7.14
C SER A 56 -23.79 25.00 7.64
N ASP A 57 -24.87 24.41 7.11
CA ASP A 57 -25.29 23.04 7.40
C ASP A 57 -24.25 22.02 6.94
N VAL A 58 -23.67 22.18 5.74
CA VAL A 58 -22.58 21.31 5.25
C VAL A 58 -21.33 21.41 6.13
N LEU A 59 -20.96 22.61 6.57
CA LEU A 59 -19.78 22.82 7.43
C LEU A 59 -20.00 22.28 8.84
N ILE A 60 -21.19 22.52 9.40
CA ILE A 60 -21.62 21.99 10.69
C ILE A 60 -21.74 20.48 10.63
N ALA A 61 -22.34 19.92 9.58
CA ALA A 61 -22.39 18.49 9.33
C ALA A 61 -20.99 17.91 9.16
N LYS A 62 -20.07 18.54 8.43
CA LYS A 62 -18.68 18.10 8.29
C LYS A 62 -17.93 18.09 9.64
N LYS A 63 -18.30 18.98 10.56
CA LYS A 63 -17.67 19.10 11.88
C LYS A 63 -18.32 18.22 12.95
N TYR A 64 -19.63 18.08 12.99
CA TYR A 64 -20.32 17.09 13.84
C TYR A 64 -20.18 15.67 13.28
N ALA A 65 -19.91 15.51 11.98
CA ALA A 65 -19.45 14.26 11.40
C ALA A 65 -18.01 13.90 11.78
N ALA A 66 -17.31 14.78 12.51
CA ALA A 66 -16.16 14.34 13.29
C ALA A 66 -16.55 13.34 14.39
N ASP A 67 -17.83 13.27 14.76
CA ASP A 67 -18.39 12.27 15.68
C ASP A 67 -19.28 11.22 14.97
N SER A 68 -19.79 11.48 13.76
CA SER A 68 -20.66 10.52 13.04
C SER A 68 -20.66 10.71 11.50
N VAL A 69 -20.17 9.70 10.77
CA VAL A 69 -20.37 9.42 9.32
C VAL A 69 -19.28 9.88 8.31
N LEU A 70 -18.27 10.66 8.70
CA LEU A 70 -16.97 10.65 8.01
C LEU A 70 -15.92 9.96 8.89
N ARG A 71 -16.23 8.71 9.29
CA ARG A 71 -15.25 7.82 9.94
C ARG A 71 -13.99 7.82 9.09
N ARG A 72 -12.94 8.46 9.60
CA ARG A 72 -11.57 8.32 9.10
C ARG A 72 -11.20 6.85 9.17
N GLY A 73 -11.37 6.10 8.08
CA GLY A 73 -10.80 4.77 7.89
C GLY A 73 -11.19 3.68 8.91
N VAL A 74 -12.15 3.91 9.82
CA VAL A 74 -12.59 2.88 10.78
C VAL A 74 -13.69 2.05 10.13
N ILE A 75 -13.32 0.83 9.76
CA ILE A 75 -14.23 -0.18 9.24
C ILE A 75 -15.15 -0.68 10.37
N PRO A 76 -16.47 -0.81 10.13
CA PRO A 76 -17.39 -1.38 11.10
C PRO A 76 -16.95 -2.78 11.54
N GLU A 77 -17.20 -3.14 12.79
CA GLU A 77 -16.72 -4.40 13.36
C GLU A 77 -17.22 -5.63 12.57
N SER A 78 -18.42 -5.55 11.99
CA SER A 78 -18.97 -6.60 11.14
C SER A 78 -18.20 -6.85 9.84
N PHE A 79 -17.52 -5.84 9.30
CA PHE A 79 -16.71 -5.95 8.07
C PHE A 79 -15.21 -5.99 8.36
N ARG A 80 -14.82 -5.84 9.63
CA ARG A 80 -13.44 -5.79 10.07
C ARG A 80 -12.66 -7.08 9.76
N PRO A 81 -13.22 -8.29 9.95
CA PRO A 81 -12.52 -9.53 9.58
C PRO A 81 -12.11 -9.55 8.10
N THR A 82 -13.03 -9.20 7.20
CA THR A 82 -12.76 -9.14 5.75
C THR A 82 -11.74 -8.06 5.43
N TYR A 83 -11.87 -6.87 6.03
CA TYR A 83 -10.92 -5.78 5.84
C TYR A 83 -9.51 -6.15 6.29
N ASP A 84 -9.35 -6.74 7.47
CA ASP A 84 -8.04 -7.07 8.04
C ASP A 84 -7.30 -8.09 7.16
N ILE A 85 -8.02 -9.08 6.62
CA ILE A 85 -7.46 -10.04 5.66
C ILE A 85 -6.98 -9.32 4.40
N LEU A 86 -7.84 -8.50 3.79
CA LEU A 86 -7.50 -7.77 2.55
C LEU A 86 -6.36 -6.77 2.75
N PHE A 87 -6.35 -6.06 3.88
CA PHE A 87 -5.30 -5.11 4.24
C PHE A 87 -3.96 -5.81 4.43
N ARG A 88 -3.95 -6.95 5.14
CA ARG A 88 -2.76 -7.79 5.29
C ARG A 88 -2.23 -8.26 3.93
N ILE A 89 -3.08 -8.88 3.11
CA ILE A 89 -2.69 -9.39 1.79
C ILE A 89 -2.09 -8.27 0.94
N ARG A 90 -2.76 -7.12 0.88
CA ARG A 90 -2.29 -5.96 0.11
C ARG A 90 -0.91 -5.48 0.56
N ASN A 91 -0.67 -5.40 1.87
CA ASN A 91 0.61 -4.93 2.42
C ASN A 91 1.73 -5.96 2.25
N GLU A 92 1.42 -7.26 2.37
CA GLU A 92 2.38 -8.32 2.10
C GLU A 92 2.80 -8.32 0.63
N LEU A 93 1.84 -8.24 -0.30
CA LEU A 93 2.09 -8.15 -1.74
C LEU A 93 2.85 -6.86 -2.12
N GLU A 94 2.52 -5.72 -1.52
CA GLU A 94 3.26 -4.47 -1.72
C GLU A 94 4.72 -4.62 -1.26
N LYS A 95 4.95 -5.17 -0.06
CA LYS A 95 6.29 -5.42 0.44
C LYS A 95 7.06 -6.36 -0.49
N LEU A 96 6.43 -7.43 -0.98
CA LEU A 96 7.05 -8.35 -1.94
C LEU A 96 7.42 -7.65 -3.25
N SER A 97 6.54 -6.78 -3.76
CA SER A 97 6.78 -6.01 -4.99
C SER A 97 7.98 -5.08 -4.90
N ILE A 98 8.32 -4.61 -3.69
CA ILE A 98 9.46 -3.71 -3.46
C ILE A 98 10.74 -4.51 -3.12
N THR A 99 10.62 -5.61 -2.38
CA THR A 99 11.78 -6.21 -1.68
C THR A 99 12.26 -7.55 -2.20
N GLN A 100 11.40 -8.40 -2.81
CA GLN A 100 11.73 -9.81 -3.07
C GLN A 100 10.95 -10.41 -4.26
N ALA A 101 10.72 -9.66 -5.34
CA ALA A 101 10.04 -10.21 -6.53
C ALA A 101 10.75 -11.45 -7.11
N TRP A 102 12.09 -11.52 -6.97
CA TRP A 102 12.95 -12.54 -7.57
C TRP A 102 13.00 -13.90 -6.84
N SER A 103 12.51 -13.98 -5.60
CA SER A 103 12.42 -15.26 -4.84
C SER A 103 11.02 -15.85 -4.81
N LEU A 104 10.08 -15.22 -5.50
CA LEU A 104 8.67 -15.53 -5.38
C LEU A 104 8.32 -16.73 -6.26
N ARG A 105 7.74 -17.78 -5.68
CA ARG A 105 7.22 -18.89 -6.47
C ARG A 105 5.78 -18.59 -6.88
N GLU A 106 5.35 -19.12 -8.02
CA GLU A 106 3.96 -19.06 -8.46
C GLU A 106 3.00 -19.62 -7.41
N ALA A 107 3.40 -20.69 -6.71
CA ALA A 107 2.64 -21.27 -5.60
C ALA A 107 2.43 -20.29 -4.43
N ASP A 108 3.40 -19.43 -4.13
CA ASP A 108 3.28 -18.45 -3.04
C ASP A 108 2.25 -17.36 -3.38
N LEU A 109 2.11 -17.02 -4.67
CA LEU A 109 1.05 -16.12 -5.17
C LEU A 109 -0.33 -16.78 -5.20
N PHE A 110 -0.38 -18.07 -5.48
CA PHE A 110 -1.62 -18.83 -5.56
C PHE A 110 -2.43 -18.79 -4.26
N ASP A 111 -1.76 -18.85 -3.10
CA ASP A 111 -2.43 -18.77 -1.79
C ASP A 111 -3.06 -17.39 -1.54
N PHE A 112 -2.43 -16.32 -2.01
CA PHE A 112 -3.02 -14.97 -1.99
C PHE A 112 -4.22 -14.88 -2.93
N GLN A 113 -4.05 -15.38 -4.17
CA GLN A 113 -5.11 -15.37 -5.17
C GLN A 113 -6.36 -16.10 -4.68
N ARG A 114 -6.21 -17.31 -4.13
CA ARG A 114 -7.32 -18.09 -3.58
C ARG A 114 -8.05 -17.39 -2.44
N GLN A 115 -7.33 -16.68 -1.56
CA GLN A 115 -7.96 -15.88 -0.51
C GLN A 115 -8.74 -14.70 -1.07
N LEU A 116 -8.20 -14.01 -2.08
CA LEU A 116 -8.88 -12.90 -2.75
C LEU A 116 -10.13 -13.38 -3.49
N ASP A 117 -10.02 -14.48 -4.25
CA ASP A 117 -11.13 -15.08 -5.00
C ASP A 117 -12.30 -15.39 -4.05
N LYS A 118 -12.01 -16.08 -2.94
CA LYS A 118 -13.03 -16.40 -1.92
C LYS A 118 -13.77 -15.16 -1.41
N ILE A 119 -13.05 -14.06 -1.17
CA ILE A 119 -13.66 -12.81 -0.68
C ILE A 119 -14.44 -12.12 -1.81
N ASP A 120 -13.91 -12.10 -3.04
CA ASP A 120 -14.53 -11.42 -4.17
C ASP A 120 -15.79 -12.14 -4.67
N GLU A 121 -15.80 -13.47 -4.61
CA GLU A 121 -16.94 -14.34 -4.91
C GLU A 121 -18.03 -14.29 -3.83
N SER A 122 -17.71 -13.88 -2.60
CA SER A 122 -18.72 -13.75 -1.52
C SER A 122 -19.70 -12.59 -1.71
N ARG A 123 -19.51 -11.76 -2.74
CA ARG A 123 -20.38 -10.62 -3.01
C ARG A 123 -21.74 -11.06 -3.53
N ILE A 124 -22.78 -10.44 -3.00
CA ILE A 124 -24.16 -10.60 -3.46
C ILE A 124 -24.58 -9.29 -4.13
N ASN A 125 -24.98 -9.36 -5.40
CA ASN A 125 -25.34 -8.20 -6.22
C ASN A 125 -24.25 -7.09 -6.21
N GLY A 126 -22.98 -7.49 -6.18
CA GLY A 126 -21.83 -6.58 -6.19
C GLY A 126 -21.49 -5.95 -4.83
N ASN A 127 -22.08 -6.39 -3.72
CA ASN A 127 -21.76 -5.90 -2.37
C ASN A 127 -21.50 -7.06 -1.38
N TRP A 128 -20.84 -6.76 -0.26
CA TRP A 128 -20.68 -7.71 0.85
C TRP A 128 -21.79 -7.52 1.85
N LEU A 129 -22.26 -8.62 2.44
CA LEU A 129 -23.22 -8.60 3.53
C LEU A 129 -22.50 -8.85 4.87
N ASP A 130 -22.99 -8.24 5.94
CA ASP A 130 -22.57 -8.61 7.30
C ASP A 130 -23.28 -9.89 7.78
N ASP A 131 -23.00 -10.29 9.02
CA ASP A 131 -23.59 -11.46 9.67
C ASP A 131 -25.13 -11.41 9.79
N ASP A 132 -25.72 -10.20 9.74
CA ASP A 132 -27.17 -9.98 9.73
C ASP A 132 -27.76 -9.96 8.31
N GLY A 133 -26.93 -10.11 7.27
CA GLY A 133 -27.35 -9.99 5.88
C GLY A 133 -27.49 -8.55 5.37
N LYS A 134 -27.02 -7.54 6.11
CA LYS A 134 -27.09 -6.13 5.70
C LYS A 134 -25.93 -5.79 4.76
N PRO A 135 -26.19 -5.07 3.66
CA PRO A 135 -25.15 -4.70 2.73
C PRO A 135 -24.18 -3.68 3.33
N ALA A 136 -22.90 -3.80 2.96
CA ALA A 136 -21.89 -2.84 3.36
C ALA A 136 -22.24 -1.44 2.82
N GLU A 137 -22.07 -0.44 3.67
CA GLU A 137 -22.22 0.96 3.26
C GLU A 137 -21.23 1.32 2.16
N LEU A 138 -21.56 2.33 1.36
CA LEU A 138 -20.81 2.70 0.16
C LEU A 138 -19.31 2.91 0.42
N TYR A 139 -18.94 3.51 1.55
CA TYR A 139 -17.52 3.73 1.87
C TYR A 139 -16.78 2.44 2.21
N VAL A 140 -17.42 1.50 2.91
CA VAL A 140 -16.87 0.17 3.24
C VAL A 140 -16.70 -0.62 1.95
N GLN A 141 -17.75 -0.71 1.14
CA GLN A 141 -17.74 -1.38 -0.15
C GLN A 141 -16.60 -0.87 -1.04
N ARG A 142 -16.45 0.46 -1.16
CA ARG A 142 -15.35 1.09 -1.94
C ARG A 142 -13.98 0.73 -1.39
N THR A 143 -13.83 0.69 -0.07
CA THR A 143 -12.56 0.36 0.60
C THR A 143 -12.17 -1.09 0.34
N LEU A 144 -13.08 -2.04 0.53
CA LEU A 144 -12.85 -3.46 0.26
C LEU A 144 -12.53 -3.71 -1.22
N LEU A 145 -13.29 -3.08 -2.13
CA LEU A 145 -13.03 -3.15 -3.58
C LEU A 145 -11.65 -2.61 -3.96
N TYR A 146 -11.22 -1.51 -3.34
CA TYR A 146 -9.88 -0.96 -3.58
C TYR A 146 -8.80 -1.95 -3.16
N LEU A 147 -8.91 -2.53 -1.95
CA LEU A 147 -7.91 -3.48 -1.44
C LEU A 147 -7.82 -4.75 -2.29
N ILE A 148 -8.97 -5.29 -2.73
CA ILE A 148 -9.00 -6.47 -3.62
C ILE A 148 -8.34 -6.17 -4.96
N ARG A 149 -8.78 -5.10 -5.64
CA ARG A 149 -8.24 -4.77 -6.98
C ARG A 149 -6.76 -4.43 -6.92
N ARG A 150 -6.32 -3.74 -5.88
CA ARG A 150 -4.91 -3.42 -5.69
C ARG A 150 -4.09 -4.69 -5.44
N SER A 151 -4.61 -5.64 -4.65
CA SER A 151 -3.96 -6.93 -4.43
C SER A 151 -3.85 -7.74 -5.73
N TYR A 152 -4.91 -7.86 -6.53
CA TYR A 152 -4.82 -8.50 -7.85
C TYR A 152 -3.81 -7.83 -8.78
N ALA A 153 -3.76 -6.50 -8.78
CA ALA A 153 -2.77 -5.76 -9.57
C ALA A 153 -1.33 -6.08 -9.12
N TYR A 154 -1.08 -6.20 -7.81
CA TYR A 154 0.22 -6.64 -7.31
C TYR A 154 0.53 -8.08 -7.72
N ILE A 155 -0.42 -9.01 -7.59
CA ILE A 155 -0.22 -10.40 -8.02
C ILE A 155 0.13 -10.45 -9.51
N TYR A 156 -0.64 -9.77 -10.37
CA TYR A 156 -0.36 -9.72 -11.81
C TYR A 156 1.01 -9.14 -12.13
N SER A 157 1.36 -8.01 -11.50
CA SER A 157 2.68 -7.40 -11.66
C SER A 157 3.79 -8.33 -11.20
N LEU A 158 3.59 -9.01 -10.07
CA LEU A 158 4.56 -9.95 -9.50
C LEU A 158 4.75 -11.16 -10.43
N MET A 159 3.67 -11.77 -10.91
CA MET A 159 3.70 -12.90 -11.87
C MET A 159 4.49 -12.55 -13.13
N ILE A 160 4.31 -11.34 -13.67
CA ILE A 160 5.06 -10.89 -14.86
C ILE A 160 6.54 -10.65 -14.52
N SER A 161 6.83 -10.12 -13.34
CA SER A 161 8.20 -9.80 -12.92
C SER A 161 9.00 -11.01 -12.41
N SER A 162 8.32 -12.06 -11.94
CA SER A 162 8.95 -13.26 -11.42
C SER A 162 9.14 -14.27 -12.56
N GLU A 163 10.35 -14.37 -13.12
CA GLU A 163 10.75 -15.61 -13.80
C GLU A 163 10.84 -16.71 -12.72
N PRO A 164 10.07 -17.82 -12.84
CA PRO A 164 10.14 -18.87 -11.84
C PRO A 164 11.54 -19.48 -11.87
N VAL A 165 12.27 -19.36 -10.77
CA VAL A 165 13.50 -20.13 -10.56
C VAL A 165 13.09 -21.60 -10.44
N SER A 166 13.52 -22.41 -11.40
CA SER A 166 13.27 -23.85 -11.41
C SER A 166 13.56 -24.46 -10.04
N GLU A 167 12.73 -25.41 -9.58
CA GLU A 167 12.91 -26.07 -8.28
C GLU A 167 14.33 -26.63 -8.11
N ALA A 168 14.93 -27.07 -9.21
CA ALA A 168 16.25 -27.67 -9.21
C ALA A 168 17.38 -26.64 -9.01
N LEU A 169 17.11 -25.33 -9.17
CA LEU A 169 18.02 -24.24 -8.82
C LEU A 169 17.81 -23.68 -7.40
N LEU A 170 16.69 -23.99 -6.72
CA LEU A 170 16.40 -23.50 -5.37
C LEU A 170 17.52 -23.78 -4.35
N PRO A 171 18.18 -24.96 -4.33
CA PRO A 171 19.27 -25.20 -3.40
C PRO A 171 20.44 -24.23 -3.58
N ILE A 172 20.74 -23.87 -4.83
CA ILE A 172 21.82 -22.93 -5.17
C ILE A 172 21.41 -21.51 -4.79
N TYR A 173 20.19 -21.11 -5.19
CA TYR A 173 19.62 -19.80 -4.89
C TYR A 173 19.62 -19.51 -3.37
N ASN A 174 19.16 -20.46 -2.56
CA ASN A 174 19.11 -20.31 -1.11
C ASN A 174 20.50 -20.16 -0.48
N GLN A 175 21.50 -20.91 -0.97
CA GLN A 175 22.88 -20.77 -0.51
C GLN A 175 23.43 -19.38 -0.80
N LEU A 176 23.16 -18.84 -2.00
CA LEU A 176 23.58 -17.48 -2.37
C LEU A 176 22.86 -16.40 -1.57
N GLN A 177 21.56 -16.55 -1.30
CA GLN A 177 20.82 -15.64 -0.41
C GLN A 177 21.42 -15.59 0.99
N THR A 178 21.74 -16.75 1.59
CA THR A 178 22.42 -16.80 2.89
C THR A 178 23.77 -16.11 2.82
N LEU A 179 24.56 -16.40 1.78
CA LEU A 179 25.88 -15.84 1.61
C LEU A 179 25.86 -14.31 1.45
N LYS A 180 24.92 -13.78 0.65
CA LYS A 180 24.68 -12.34 0.48
C LYS A 180 24.37 -11.67 1.81
N ARG A 181 23.48 -12.26 2.63
CA ARG A 181 23.16 -11.73 3.97
C ARG A 181 24.39 -11.67 4.86
N CYS A 182 25.17 -12.75 4.93
CA CYS A 182 26.39 -12.77 5.72
C CYS A 182 27.42 -11.72 5.25
N LEU A 183 27.62 -11.57 3.93
CA LEU A 183 28.53 -10.56 3.38
C LEU A 183 28.06 -9.13 3.69
N ILE A 184 26.76 -8.85 3.59
CA ILE A 184 26.18 -7.55 3.97
C ILE A 184 26.35 -7.29 5.47
N GLU A 185 26.14 -8.28 6.33
CA GLU A 185 26.36 -8.16 7.77
C GLU A 185 27.82 -7.85 8.11
N VAL A 186 28.77 -8.51 7.44
CA VAL A 186 30.21 -8.21 7.56
C VAL A 186 30.49 -6.76 7.15
N LYS A 187 29.98 -6.32 5.99
CA LYS A 187 30.12 -4.94 5.51
C LYS A 187 29.57 -3.92 6.51
N ASN A 188 28.37 -4.16 7.04
CA ASN A 188 27.72 -3.28 8.01
C ASN A 188 28.42 -3.27 9.39
N SER A 189 29.15 -4.33 9.72
CA SER A 189 29.91 -4.44 10.98
C SER A 189 31.31 -3.82 10.91
N GLY A 190 31.62 -3.10 9.83
CA GLY A 190 32.92 -2.42 9.64
C GLY A 190 33.93 -3.19 8.78
N GLY A 191 33.50 -4.28 8.12
CA GLY A 191 34.36 -5.08 7.24
C GLY A 191 35.11 -6.19 7.98
N VAL A 192 36.23 -6.62 7.40
CA VAL A 192 37.12 -7.66 7.96
C VAL A 192 38.47 -7.05 8.33
N GLN A 193 39.15 -7.62 9.35
CA GLN A 193 40.49 -7.13 9.74
C GLN A 193 41.60 -7.66 8.82
N SER A 194 41.34 -8.78 8.15
CA SER A 194 42.28 -9.39 7.22
C SER A 194 41.56 -10.05 6.05
N VAL A 195 42.20 -10.02 4.88
CA VAL A 195 41.68 -10.69 3.67
C VAL A 195 41.44 -12.20 3.88
N ARG A 196 42.18 -12.84 4.80
CA ARG A 196 42.03 -14.26 5.12
C ARG A 196 40.65 -14.60 5.69
N GLU A 197 40.00 -13.68 6.38
CA GLU A 197 38.65 -13.86 6.91
C GLU A 197 37.60 -13.98 5.80
N LEU A 198 37.91 -13.51 4.59
CA LEU A 198 37.02 -13.63 3.42
C LEU A 198 37.13 -14.98 2.72
N TYR A 199 38.16 -15.79 3.01
CA TYR A 199 38.41 -17.06 2.31
C TYR A 199 37.24 -18.05 2.35
N PRO A 200 36.53 -18.25 3.49
CA PRO A 200 35.36 -19.13 3.52
C PRO A 200 34.27 -18.69 2.53
N TYR A 201 34.06 -17.38 2.39
CA TYR A 201 33.09 -16.82 1.45
C TYR A 201 33.55 -17.01 -0.01
N SER A 202 34.81 -16.68 -0.31
CA SER A 202 35.36 -16.85 -1.67
C SER A 202 35.35 -18.33 -2.09
N MET A 203 35.70 -19.25 -1.20
CA MET A 203 35.62 -20.69 -1.45
C MET A 203 34.20 -21.15 -1.71
N LYS A 204 33.22 -20.66 -0.95
CA LYS A 204 31.82 -21.00 -1.19
C LYS A 204 31.31 -20.46 -2.53
N LEU A 205 31.68 -19.24 -2.90
CA LEU A 205 31.34 -18.63 -4.19
C LEU A 205 31.92 -19.43 -5.36
N HIS A 206 33.21 -19.72 -5.34
CA HIS A 206 33.84 -20.53 -6.38
C HIS A 206 33.28 -21.95 -6.43
N SER A 207 32.95 -22.55 -5.29
CA SER A 207 32.29 -23.86 -5.26
C SER A 207 30.94 -23.85 -5.97
N ILE A 208 30.16 -22.75 -5.87
CA ILE A 208 28.88 -22.61 -6.55
C ILE A 208 29.11 -22.31 -8.04
N ASP A 209 30.05 -21.43 -8.37
CA ASP A 209 30.39 -21.09 -9.76
C ASP A 209 30.86 -22.31 -10.55
N ASN A 210 31.65 -23.18 -9.93
CA ASN A 210 32.11 -24.44 -10.52
C ASN A 210 30.97 -25.45 -10.81
N MET A 211 29.75 -25.23 -10.31
CA MET A 211 28.59 -26.03 -10.70
C MET A 211 28.09 -25.69 -12.10
N ARG A 212 28.55 -24.57 -12.69
CA ARG A 212 28.20 -24.15 -14.04
C ARG A 212 29.00 -24.91 -15.09
N GLN A 213 28.35 -25.18 -16.23
CA GLN A 213 28.94 -25.70 -17.45
C GLN A 213 28.77 -24.62 -18.52
N ASP A 214 29.87 -24.21 -19.15
CA ASP A 214 29.89 -23.11 -20.13
C ASP A 214 29.19 -21.82 -19.63
N GLY A 215 29.42 -21.50 -18.35
CA GLY A 215 28.85 -20.32 -17.70
C GLY A 215 27.38 -20.43 -17.30
N LYS A 216 26.76 -21.60 -17.46
CA LYS A 216 25.33 -21.86 -17.18
C LYS A 216 25.15 -23.00 -16.17
N PHE A 217 24.17 -22.90 -15.29
CA PHE A 217 23.76 -24.02 -14.44
C PHE A 217 22.95 -25.01 -15.27
N MET A 218 23.49 -26.19 -15.57
CA MET A 218 22.83 -27.19 -16.43
C MET A 218 22.18 -28.29 -15.58
N ILE A 219 20.96 -28.71 -15.96
CA ILE A 219 20.21 -29.78 -15.29
C ILE A 219 19.65 -30.71 -16.37
N ASN A 220 20.07 -31.98 -16.35
CA ASN A 220 19.70 -32.96 -17.39
C ASN A 220 19.96 -32.48 -18.83
N ASN A 221 21.07 -31.76 -19.06
CA ASN A 221 21.43 -31.09 -20.33
C ASN A 221 20.55 -29.92 -20.78
N ASP A 222 19.60 -29.47 -19.96
CA ASP A 222 18.79 -28.28 -20.22
C ASP A 222 19.19 -27.12 -19.31
N ILE A 223 18.91 -25.91 -19.79
CA ILE A 223 19.04 -24.69 -19.00
C ILE A 223 17.74 -24.54 -18.20
N PRO A 224 17.78 -24.66 -16.86
CA PRO A 224 16.62 -24.46 -16.01
C PRO A 224 16.15 -23.00 -16.04
N GLU A 225 14.84 -22.82 -15.91
CA GLU A 225 14.19 -21.51 -15.84
C GLU A 225 14.67 -20.69 -14.62
N GLY A 226 14.71 -19.36 -14.76
CA GLY A 226 15.20 -18.45 -13.73
C GLY A 226 16.72 -18.52 -13.45
N GLN A 227 17.49 -19.18 -14.32
CA GLN A 227 18.95 -19.18 -14.26
C GLN A 227 19.55 -17.76 -14.27
N GLY A 228 18.94 -16.82 -14.97
CA GLY A 228 19.38 -15.42 -15.03
C GLY A 228 19.49 -14.83 -13.62
N SER A 229 18.43 -14.96 -12.83
CA SER A 229 18.35 -14.47 -11.45
C SER A 229 19.41 -15.10 -10.53
N VAL A 230 19.64 -16.42 -10.64
CA VAL A 230 20.71 -17.09 -9.87
C VAL A 230 22.08 -16.61 -10.32
N SER A 231 22.23 -16.31 -11.61
CA SER A 231 23.49 -15.86 -12.17
C SER A 231 23.86 -14.45 -11.75
N GLU A 232 22.87 -13.56 -11.74
CA GLU A 232 22.97 -12.20 -11.22
C GLU A 232 23.27 -12.21 -9.71
N LEU A 233 22.54 -13.00 -8.92
CA LEU A 233 22.77 -13.11 -7.49
C LEU A 233 24.19 -13.62 -7.16
N LEU A 234 24.72 -14.59 -7.94
CA LEU A 234 26.10 -15.02 -7.78
C LEU A 234 27.09 -13.89 -8.07
N ALA A 235 26.88 -13.13 -9.15
CA ALA A 235 27.71 -11.99 -9.51
C ALA A 235 27.69 -10.92 -8.41
N GLU A 236 26.51 -10.56 -7.90
CA GLU A 236 26.38 -9.63 -6.77
C GLU A 236 27.17 -10.08 -5.53
N CYS A 237 27.18 -11.37 -5.21
CA CYS A 237 27.94 -11.87 -4.08
C CYS A 237 29.46 -11.82 -4.32
N PHE A 238 29.91 -12.05 -5.56
CA PHE A 238 31.31 -11.84 -5.95
C PHE A 238 31.72 -10.37 -5.82
N GLU A 239 30.89 -9.44 -6.30
CA GLU A 239 31.13 -8.00 -6.16
C GLU A 239 31.21 -7.58 -4.69
N LEU A 240 30.25 -7.99 -3.85
CA LEU A 240 30.28 -7.72 -2.41
C LEU A 240 31.54 -8.26 -1.73
N ASN A 241 31.96 -9.49 -2.09
CA ASN A 241 33.18 -10.09 -1.55
C ASN A 241 34.43 -9.32 -2.00
N TYR A 242 34.47 -8.87 -3.26
CA TYR A 242 35.55 -8.08 -3.82
C TYR A 242 35.65 -6.71 -3.15
N GLU A 243 34.55 -5.99 -2.99
CA GLU A 243 34.50 -4.70 -2.28
C GLU A 243 35.06 -4.83 -0.85
N LEU A 244 34.66 -5.87 -0.12
CA LEU A 244 35.17 -6.14 1.23
C LEU A 244 36.67 -6.43 1.23
N ARG A 245 37.17 -7.12 0.20
CA ARG A 245 38.60 -7.44 0.07
C ARG A 245 39.41 -6.17 -0.16
N VAL A 246 38.99 -5.32 -1.10
CA VAL A 246 39.66 -4.05 -1.39
C VAL A 246 39.70 -3.18 -0.14
N ALA A 247 38.58 -3.04 0.58
CA ALA A 247 38.53 -2.27 1.82
C ALA A 247 39.49 -2.81 2.91
N ALA A 248 39.65 -4.13 3.00
CA ALA A 248 40.57 -4.76 3.96
C ALA A 248 42.05 -4.58 3.56
N GLU A 249 42.36 -4.60 2.27
CA GLU A 249 43.70 -4.32 1.74
C GLU A 249 44.08 -2.85 2.00
N GLU A 250 43.18 -1.90 1.74
CA GLU A 250 43.37 -0.48 2.03
C GLU A 250 43.59 -0.21 3.52
N GLN A 251 42.84 -0.89 4.41
CA GLN A 251 43.03 -0.78 5.86
C GLN A 251 44.37 -1.34 6.33
N ALA A 252 44.91 -2.36 5.66
CA ALA A 252 46.20 -2.95 6.02
C ALA A 252 47.40 -2.09 5.55
N GLU A 253 47.20 -1.23 4.56
CA GLU A 253 48.21 -0.29 4.05
C GLU A 253 48.23 1.06 4.78
N ALA A 254 47.19 1.37 5.56
CA ALA A 254 47.05 2.60 6.37
C ALA A 254 47.67 2.50 7.76
#